data_AF-A0AAD0RYV6-F1
#
_entry.id   AF-A0AAD0RYV6-F1
#
_cell.length_a   1.000
_cell.length_b   1.000
_cell.length_c   1.000
_cell.angle_alpha   90.00
_cell.angle_beta   90.00
_cell.angle_gamma   90.00
#
_symmetry.space_group_name_H-M   'P 1'
#
loop_
_entity.id
_entity.type
_entity.pdbx_description
1 polymer ?
#
loop_
_entity_poly.entity_id
_entity_poly.type
_entity_poly.pdbx_seq_one_letter_code
_entity_poly.pdbx_strand_id
1 'polypeptide(L)'
;MKYKLLAASILATLSTSAMSATYKLTELGGLDGAKLNYVTDVSENGHVIGLSNGVYRLPIDISYIDFDDNAIKSAYESEKDRFELIDKEITFTLDDIENNDAVNTNADAHTFMIRFLSSDSRSVDSEYQKLASAIATIYKTEGATEQVIFDEQSLDYDGLTRSTSNFLSAVAEDGVMTGWGSAPYEKTSFTQADEDEAETHFLRDFIRRGVVISADGVKVPLTPEFDEFGGFSAAYDIVKTELGYEVVGTVSTDIPEDRQENIDDRCDGEDEPVSDCIENIELGSSSNRLFNSNNGIYNKRAVKWTLDNSFNITSTEILGLGLTPKDDEKFAFKSGAYAINKNGLIAGMSDVRYKDTDTRITMPVVFENDEVKEFINQEDDWESGQVLSMNDNDIIVGYATKRIDGRTTTKFYYYDKQNDTVVFPSDYFASSNSIANDINNNGIVVGEGETDIFNSSARRREGFMYTIGEDKIVNLNDLLPCYEADGETRFGYKIAEAKAINNNNEIFGVATKTVEKTDSFGNVVRDVDGNIEHESVTVAVKLTPISGSVEECPAEEVEQYERQSASFPWFAFLLLPFAAVRRVFSKK
;
A
#
# COMPACT_ATOMS: atom_id res chain seq x y z
N MET A 1 -52.26 -40.63 42.43
CA MET A 1 -52.00 -40.47 40.99
C MET A 1 -52.23 -39.02 40.59
N LYS A 2 -51.27 -38.45 39.84
CA LYS A 2 -51.39 -37.35 38.86
C LYS A 2 -51.73 -35.91 39.33
N TYR A 3 -50.63 -35.17 39.46
CA TYR A 3 -50.31 -33.78 39.14
C TYR A 3 -51.17 -32.92 38.18
N LYS A 4 -51.09 -31.60 38.49
CA LYS A 4 -50.93 -30.40 37.63
C LYS A 4 -52.16 -29.76 36.95
N LEU A 5 -52.41 -28.49 37.30
CA LEU A 5 -52.18 -27.33 36.41
C LEU A 5 -52.54 -26.03 37.18
N LEU A 6 -51.56 -25.13 37.34
CA LEU A 6 -51.80 -23.73 37.65
C LEU A 6 -50.90 -22.93 36.71
N ALA A 7 -51.53 -22.32 35.70
CA ALA A 7 -50.94 -21.33 34.85
C ALA A 7 -50.97 -19.99 35.58
N ALA A 8 -49.81 -19.32 35.67
CA ALA A 8 -49.73 -17.91 35.95
C ALA A 8 -48.49 -17.35 35.25
N SER A 9 -48.76 -16.41 34.36
CA SER A 9 -47.87 -15.50 33.65
C SER A 9 -46.63 -15.04 34.44
N ILE A 10 -45.46 -15.15 33.82
CA ILE A 10 -44.28 -14.36 34.15
C ILE A 10 -43.84 -13.66 32.86
N LEU A 11 -43.82 -12.33 32.90
CA LEU A 11 -43.12 -11.46 31.96
C LEU A 11 -41.69 -11.99 31.78
N ALA A 12 -41.35 -12.45 30.59
CA ALA A 12 -39.97 -12.59 30.15
C ALA A 12 -39.48 -11.23 29.61
N THR A 13 -39.30 -10.26 30.50
CA THR A 13 -38.35 -9.17 30.28
C THR A 13 -37.04 -9.62 30.89
N LEU A 14 -36.12 -10.10 30.06
CA LEU A 14 -34.67 -10.18 30.27
C LEU A 14 -34.06 -10.65 28.94
N SER A 15 -34.14 -9.83 27.90
CA SER A 15 -33.17 -9.85 26.82
C SER A 15 -31.95 -9.07 27.31
N THR A 16 -31.19 -9.67 28.22
CA THR A 16 -29.78 -9.32 28.37
C THR A 16 -29.09 -9.89 27.14
N SER A 17 -28.82 -9.04 26.16
CA SER A 17 -27.81 -9.31 25.15
C SER A 17 -26.53 -9.69 25.91
N ALA A 18 -26.19 -10.98 25.86
CA ALA A 18 -24.87 -11.42 26.26
C ALA A 18 -23.90 -10.72 25.31
N MET A 19 -23.08 -9.78 25.81
CA MET A 19 -22.02 -9.21 24.99
C MET A 19 -20.98 -10.30 24.78
N SER A 20 -21.07 -10.98 23.64
CA SER A 20 -20.10 -11.96 23.18
C SER A 20 -19.26 -11.30 22.08
N ALA A 21 -18.24 -10.58 22.50
CA ALA A 21 -17.13 -10.09 21.68
C ALA A 21 -16.04 -9.62 22.65
N THR A 22 -14.77 -9.74 22.27
CA THR A 22 -13.65 -9.23 23.09
C THR A 22 -13.12 -7.91 22.55
N TYR A 23 -13.49 -7.56 21.31
CA TYR A 23 -13.24 -6.25 20.70
C TYR A 23 -14.52 -5.63 20.13
N LYS A 24 -14.59 -4.30 20.23
CA LYS A 24 -15.57 -3.48 19.53
C LYS A 24 -14.90 -2.81 18.33
N LEU A 25 -15.42 -3.06 17.12
CA LEU A 25 -15.01 -2.36 15.90
C LEU A 25 -15.72 -1.01 15.78
N THR A 26 -14.99 0.03 15.38
CA THR A 26 -15.51 1.35 15.02
C THR A 26 -14.82 1.81 13.74
N GLU A 27 -15.59 2.23 12.73
CA GLU A 27 -15.01 2.89 11.56
C GLU A 27 -14.47 4.26 11.94
N LEU A 28 -13.28 4.61 11.43
CA LEU A 28 -12.69 5.94 11.63
C LEU A 28 -13.32 7.01 10.72
N GLY A 29 -14.22 6.61 9.83
CA GLY A 29 -14.68 7.42 8.70
C GLY A 29 -13.76 7.28 7.48
N GLY A 30 -14.00 8.09 6.47
CA GLY A 30 -13.21 8.13 5.25
C GLY A 30 -13.05 9.55 4.74
N LEU A 31 -12.13 9.75 3.80
CA LEU A 31 -12.00 11.01 3.10
C LEU A 31 -13.18 11.20 2.14
N ASP A 32 -13.93 12.28 2.30
CA ASP A 32 -14.98 12.66 1.36
C ASP A 32 -14.37 12.81 -0.04
N GLY A 33 -14.99 12.17 -1.04
CA GLY A 33 -14.45 12.17 -2.39
C GLY A 33 -13.49 11.02 -2.69
N ALA A 34 -13.23 10.09 -1.76
CA ALA A 34 -12.42 8.89 -2.01
C ALA A 34 -13.14 7.60 -1.56
N LYS A 35 -12.83 6.50 -2.24
CA LYS A 35 -13.54 5.23 -2.09
C LYS A 35 -12.94 4.28 -1.06
N LEU A 36 -11.62 4.22 -1.00
CA LEU A 36 -10.86 3.27 -0.20
C LEU A 36 -10.08 4.01 0.87
N ASN A 37 -10.02 3.48 2.08
CA ASN A 37 -9.39 4.14 3.22
C ASN A 37 -8.56 3.13 4.03
N TYR A 38 -7.33 3.50 4.35
CA TYR A 38 -6.33 2.65 4.99
C TYR A 38 -5.68 3.40 6.15
N VAL A 39 -5.37 2.68 7.22
CA VAL A 39 -4.50 3.20 8.30
C VAL A 39 -3.04 2.92 7.93
N THR A 40 -2.14 3.83 8.30
CA THR A 40 -0.70 3.59 8.24
C THR A 40 -0.10 3.50 9.64
N ASP A 41 -0.39 4.46 10.52
CA ASP A 41 0.19 4.53 11.86
C ASP A 41 -0.72 5.27 12.86
N VAL A 42 -0.46 5.07 14.16
CA VAL A 42 -1.15 5.72 15.28
C VAL A 42 -0.20 6.04 16.44
N SER A 43 -0.28 7.26 16.96
CA SER A 43 0.44 7.65 18.18
C SER A 43 -0.27 7.15 19.45
N GLU A 44 0.39 7.10 20.60
CA GLU A 44 -0.26 6.76 21.89
C GLU A 44 -1.38 7.74 22.27
N ASN A 45 -1.27 9.00 21.89
CA ASN A 45 -2.32 10.02 22.07
C ASN A 45 -3.48 9.93 21.05
N GLY A 46 -3.49 8.91 20.18
CA GLY A 46 -4.59 8.65 19.26
C GLY A 46 -4.62 9.51 17.98
N HIS A 47 -3.48 10.08 17.58
CA HIS A 47 -3.35 10.69 16.26
C HIS A 47 -3.19 9.58 15.24
N VAL A 48 -4.10 9.49 14.27
CA VAL A 48 -4.12 8.40 13.30
C VAL A 48 -3.91 8.97 11.91
N ILE A 49 -2.95 8.40 11.18
CA ILE A 49 -2.63 8.75 9.80
C ILE A 49 -2.87 7.56 8.88
N GLY A 50 -2.99 7.83 7.59
CA GLY A 50 -3.21 6.79 6.61
C GLY A 50 -3.23 7.28 5.17
N LEU A 51 -3.92 6.51 4.35
CA LEU A 51 -4.01 6.70 2.91
C LEU A 51 -5.46 6.53 2.45
N SER A 52 -5.93 7.41 1.58
CA SER A 52 -7.17 7.22 0.84
C SER A 52 -6.86 6.97 -0.63
N ASN A 53 -7.66 6.13 -1.30
CA ASN A 53 -7.47 5.78 -2.71
C ASN A 53 -8.82 5.73 -3.44
N GLY A 54 -8.80 5.80 -4.77
CA GLY A 54 -9.98 5.84 -5.61
C GLY A 54 -10.72 7.16 -5.47
N VAL A 55 -9.99 8.26 -5.65
CA VAL A 55 -10.51 9.63 -5.65
C VAL A 55 -11.49 9.80 -6.80
N TYR A 56 -12.68 10.31 -6.52
CA TYR A 56 -13.67 10.65 -7.52
C TYR A 56 -13.26 11.91 -8.27
N ARG A 57 -13.68 12.01 -9.54
CA ARG A 57 -13.42 13.17 -10.42
C ARG A 57 -11.94 13.53 -10.47
N LEU A 58 -11.06 12.53 -10.58
CA LEU A 58 -9.64 12.76 -10.87
C LEU A 58 -9.52 13.73 -12.06
N PRO A 59 -8.73 14.81 -11.96
CA PRO A 59 -8.61 15.76 -13.04
C PRO A 59 -7.87 15.10 -14.21
N ILE A 60 -8.45 15.24 -15.41
CA ILE A 60 -7.89 14.71 -16.64
C ILE A 60 -7.72 15.86 -17.59
N ASP A 61 -6.48 16.02 -18.05
CA ASP A 61 -6.16 16.97 -19.07
C ASP A 61 -6.17 16.28 -20.44
N ILE A 62 -6.99 16.80 -21.34
CA ILE A 62 -7.12 16.29 -22.71
C ILE A 62 -6.50 17.24 -23.74
N SER A 63 -5.99 18.40 -23.33
CA SER A 63 -5.53 19.47 -24.23
C SER A 63 -4.32 19.10 -25.08
N TYR A 64 -3.54 18.09 -24.65
CA TYR A 64 -2.36 17.58 -25.34
C TYR A 64 -2.62 16.28 -26.10
N ILE A 65 -3.81 15.69 -25.98
CA ILE A 65 -4.12 14.37 -26.55
C ILE A 65 -4.52 14.54 -28.02
N ASP A 66 -3.78 13.87 -28.92
CA ASP A 66 -4.22 13.71 -30.31
C ASP A 66 -5.29 12.60 -30.41
N PHE A 67 -6.55 13.00 -30.55
CA PHE A 67 -7.68 12.06 -30.71
C PHE A 67 -7.69 11.35 -32.08
N ASP A 68 -6.85 11.79 -33.02
CA ASP A 68 -6.65 11.11 -34.28
C ASP A 68 -5.62 9.98 -34.22
N ASP A 69 -4.86 9.86 -33.13
CA ASP A 69 -3.85 8.81 -32.97
C ASP A 69 -4.46 7.40 -32.88
N ASN A 70 -3.73 6.42 -33.42
CA ASN A 70 -4.18 5.03 -33.45
C ASN A 70 -4.30 4.40 -32.06
N ALA A 71 -3.51 4.86 -31.07
CA ALA A 71 -3.56 4.33 -29.72
C ALA A 71 -4.92 4.57 -29.06
N ILE A 72 -5.39 5.82 -29.05
CA ILE A 72 -6.65 6.17 -28.38
C ILE A 72 -7.85 5.62 -29.16
N LYS A 73 -7.79 5.61 -30.49
CA LYS A 73 -8.79 4.94 -31.34
C LYS A 73 -8.90 3.45 -31.02
N SER A 74 -7.76 2.75 -30.92
CA SER A 74 -7.74 1.31 -30.59
C SER A 74 -8.22 1.03 -29.16
N ALA A 75 -7.86 1.90 -28.20
CA ALA A 75 -8.35 1.81 -26.84
C ALA A 75 -9.88 2.00 -26.78
N TYR A 76 -10.42 2.94 -27.54
CA TYR A 76 -11.86 3.20 -27.60
C TYR A 76 -12.65 2.05 -28.25
N GLU A 77 -12.13 1.42 -29.30
CA GLU A 77 -12.76 0.21 -29.85
C GLU A 77 -12.75 -0.95 -28.83
N SER A 78 -11.65 -1.12 -28.09
CA SER A 78 -11.58 -2.11 -27.00
C SER A 78 -12.59 -1.81 -25.88
N GLU A 79 -12.86 -0.52 -25.64
CA GLU A 79 -13.86 -0.08 -24.66
C GLU A 79 -15.29 -0.38 -25.14
N LYS A 80 -15.60 -0.19 -26.42
CA LYS A 80 -16.88 -0.62 -27.00
C LYS A 80 -17.10 -2.11 -26.85
N ASP A 81 -16.09 -2.92 -27.22
CA ASP A 81 -16.14 -4.37 -27.06
C ASP A 81 -16.41 -4.77 -25.60
N ARG A 82 -15.78 -4.06 -24.64
CA ARG A 82 -16.02 -4.29 -23.21
C ARG A 82 -17.46 -3.98 -22.80
N PHE A 83 -18.03 -2.88 -23.30
CA PHE A 83 -19.40 -2.46 -23.03
C PHE A 83 -20.41 -3.47 -23.60
N GLU A 84 -20.17 -3.95 -24.83
CA GLU A 84 -20.97 -5.01 -25.44
C GLU A 84 -20.93 -6.32 -24.63
N LEU A 85 -19.76 -6.70 -24.09
CA LEU A 85 -19.61 -7.91 -23.27
C LEU A 85 -20.37 -7.89 -21.94
N ILE A 86 -20.68 -6.69 -21.42
CA ILE A 86 -21.43 -6.51 -20.16
C ILE A 86 -22.85 -5.99 -20.41
N ASP A 87 -23.34 -6.06 -21.65
CA ASP A 87 -24.66 -5.58 -22.08
C ASP A 87 -24.94 -4.11 -21.69
N LYS A 88 -23.90 -3.27 -21.63
CA LYS A 88 -24.00 -1.85 -21.29
C LYS A 88 -23.90 -0.99 -22.55
N GLU A 89 -24.81 -0.02 -22.71
CA GLU A 89 -24.73 0.97 -23.79
C GLU A 89 -23.62 1.99 -23.54
N ILE A 90 -22.76 2.22 -24.54
CA ILE A 90 -21.75 3.28 -24.49
C ILE A 90 -22.41 4.63 -24.81
N THR A 91 -22.25 5.60 -23.92
CA THR A 91 -22.97 6.89 -23.97
C THR A 91 -22.08 8.09 -24.33
N PHE A 92 -20.87 7.82 -24.81
CA PHE A 92 -19.91 8.85 -25.22
C PHE A 92 -19.10 8.39 -26.44
N THR A 93 -18.56 9.37 -27.18
CA THR A 93 -17.60 9.17 -28.27
C THR A 93 -16.28 9.90 -27.99
N LEU A 94 -15.24 9.61 -28.78
CA LEU A 94 -13.99 10.38 -28.73
C LEU A 94 -14.23 11.87 -29.06
N ASP A 95 -15.12 12.17 -30.02
CA ASP A 95 -15.53 13.54 -30.34
C ASP A 95 -16.23 14.22 -29.15
N ASP A 96 -17.02 13.48 -28.37
CA ASP A 96 -17.63 14.04 -27.16
C ASP A 96 -16.59 14.37 -26.08
N ILE A 97 -15.51 13.60 -25.99
CA ILE A 97 -14.40 13.88 -25.07
C ILE A 97 -13.68 15.14 -25.54
N GLU A 98 -13.25 15.17 -26.81
CA GLU A 98 -12.47 16.26 -27.39
C GLU A 98 -13.25 17.59 -27.43
N ASN A 99 -14.50 17.56 -27.87
CA ASN A 99 -15.25 18.76 -28.26
C ASN A 99 -16.45 19.09 -27.35
N ASN A 100 -16.92 18.14 -26.52
CA ASN A 100 -18.14 18.32 -25.69
C ASN A 100 -17.90 18.11 -24.17
N ASP A 101 -16.64 18.10 -23.71
CA ASP A 101 -16.28 17.95 -22.29
C ASP A 101 -16.88 16.70 -21.62
N ALA A 102 -16.99 15.59 -22.38
CA ALA A 102 -17.51 14.33 -21.85
C ALA A 102 -16.66 13.81 -20.69
N VAL A 103 -15.36 14.16 -20.64
CA VAL A 103 -14.47 13.75 -19.55
C VAL A 103 -14.93 14.26 -18.18
N ASN A 104 -15.58 15.43 -18.09
CA ASN A 104 -16.08 15.98 -16.82
C ASN A 104 -17.60 15.80 -16.61
N THR A 105 -18.32 15.44 -17.67
CA THR A 105 -19.80 15.35 -17.67
C THR A 105 -20.33 13.91 -17.78
N ASN A 106 -19.51 12.95 -18.20
CA ASN A 106 -19.85 11.53 -18.35
C ASN A 106 -18.84 10.64 -17.60
N ALA A 107 -19.31 9.91 -16.57
CA ALA A 107 -18.45 9.06 -15.74
C ALA A 107 -17.82 7.87 -16.49
N ASP A 108 -18.45 7.38 -17.56
CA ASP A 108 -17.88 6.33 -18.40
C ASP A 108 -16.75 6.87 -19.28
N ALA A 109 -16.92 8.06 -19.86
CA ALA A 109 -15.85 8.75 -20.60
C ALA A 109 -14.66 9.07 -19.70
N HIS A 110 -14.93 9.54 -18.47
CA HIS A 110 -13.91 9.77 -17.45
C HIS A 110 -13.16 8.49 -17.07
N THR A 111 -13.89 7.40 -16.82
CA THR A 111 -13.29 6.09 -16.51
C THR A 111 -12.46 5.56 -17.68
N PHE A 112 -12.91 5.75 -18.91
CA PHE A 112 -12.15 5.41 -20.11
C PHE A 112 -10.81 6.16 -20.15
N MET A 113 -10.82 7.48 -19.94
CA MET A 113 -9.60 8.29 -19.96
C MET A 113 -8.63 7.94 -18.82
N ILE A 114 -9.11 7.65 -17.60
CA ILE A 114 -8.26 7.13 -16.52
C ILE A 114 -7.55 5.86 -16.98
N ARG A 115 -8.27 4.91 -17.59
CA ARG A 115 -7.71 3.62 -18.03
C ARG A 115 -6.72 3.77 -19.17
N PHE A 116 -7.00 4.68 -20.11
CA PHE A 116 -6.10 4.99 -21.22
C PHE A 116 -4.75 5.51 -20.68
N LEU A 117 -4.79 6.53 -19.82
CA LEU A 117 -3.61 7.16 -19.23
C LEU A 117 -2.87 6.24 -18.25
N SER A 118 -3.59 5.41 -17.50
CA SER A 118 -3.00 4.49 -16.51
C SER A 118 -2.56 3.15 -17.09
N SER A 119 -2.62 2.94 -18.41
CA SER A 119 -2.15 1.70 -19.04
C SER A 119 -0.64 1.53 -18.89
N ASP A 120 -0.15 0.28 -18.94
CA ASP A 120 1.27 -0.05 -18.71
C ASP A 120 2.25 0.72 -19.61
N SER A 121 1.82 1.16 -20.79
CA SER A 121 2.64 1.97 -21.72
C SER A 121 2.54 3.47 -21.46
N ARG A 122 1.35 4.01 -21.15
CA ARG A 122 1.18 5.47 -20.95
C ARG A 122 1.55 5.93 -19.56
N SER A 123 1.36 5.08 -18.54
CA SER A 123 1.77 5.38 -17.17
C SER A 123 3.29 5.57 -17.03
N VAL A 124 4.06 5.09 -18.01
CA VAL A 124 5.53 5.18 -18.03
C VAL A 124 6.10 6.19 -19.02
N ASP A 125 5.34 6.58 -20.03
CA ASP A 125 5.75 7.42 -21.15
C ASP A 125 5.55 8.90 -20.84
N SER A 126 6.61 9.69 -20.70
CA SER A 126 6.52 11.08 -20.25
C SER A 126 5.60 11.96 -21.11
N GLU A 127 5.23 11.58 -22.34
CA GLU A 127 4.28 12.35 -23.14
C GLU A 127 2.84 12.35 -22.60
N TYR A 128 2.53 11.43 -21.69
CA TYR A 128 1.20 11.30 -21.10
C TYR A 128 1.13 11.72 -19.63
N GLN A 129 0.04 12.40 -19.28
CA GLN A 129 -0.27 12.83 -17.91
C GLN A 129 -0.21 11.66 -16.94
N LYS A 130 0.47 11.86 -15.80
CA LYS A 130 0.49 10.88 -14.72
C LYS A 130 -0.63 11.12 -13.73
N LEU A 131 -1.36 10.06 -13.42
CA LEU A 131 -2.49 10.08 -12.50
C LEU A 131 -2.13 9.37 -11.20
N ALA A 132 -2.38 10.04 -10.08
CA ALA A 132 -2.25 9.53 -8.74
C ALA A 132 -3.59 9.67 -8.01
N SER A 133 -4.19 8.52 -7.68
CA SER A 133 -5.43 8.44 -6.92
C SER A 133 -5.23 8.22 -5.43
N ALA A 134 -4.00 7.98 -5.00
CA ALA A 134 -3.63 7.74 -3.62
C ALA A 134 -3.25 9.07 -2.93
N ILE A 135 -3.91 9.38 -1.81
CA ILE A 135 -3.77 10.63 -1.07
C ILE A 135 -3.43 10.32 0.39
N ALA A 136 -2.46 11.02 0.96
CA ALA A 136 -2.17 10.97 2.38
C ALA A 136 -3.32 11.57 3.21
N THR A 137 -3.75 10.88 4.26
CA THR A 137 -4.95 11.21 5.02
C THR A 137 -4.66 11.25 6.52
N ILE A 138 -5.28 12.21 7.21
CA ILE A 138 -5.29 12.30 8.68
C ILE A 138 -6.72 12.02 9.16
N TYR A 139 -6.88 11.09 10.10
CA TYR A 139 -8.17 10.80 10.70
C TYR A 139 -8.39 11.66 11.95
N LYS A 140 -9.60 12.21 12.06
CA LYS A 140 -10.08 13.06 13.13
C LYS A 140 -11.42 12.51 13.64
N THR A 141 -11.91 13.04 14.75
CA THR A 141 -13.21 12.63 15.31
C THR A 141 -14.37 12.86 14.34
N GLU A 142 -14.27 13.85 13.44
CA GLU A 142 -15.31 14.22 12.48
C GLU A 142 -15.20 13.52 11.11
N GLY A 143 -14.21 12.65 10.91
CA GLY A 143 -13.93 11.99 9.63
C GLY A 143 -12.45 12.06 9.26
N ALA A 144 -12.14 12.14 7.96
CA ALA A 144 -10.76 12.20 7.50
C ALA A 144 -10.50 13.43 6.62
N THR A 145 -9.28 13.97 6.68
CA THR A 145 -8.86 15.12 5.86
C THR A 145 -7.59 14.80 5.10
N GLU A 146 -7.50 15.27 3.86
CA GLU A 146 -6.28 15.18 3.04
C GLU A 146 -5.12 15.98 3.68
N GLN A 147 -3.93 15.37 3.70
CA GLN A 147 -2.65 16.02 3.99
C GLN A 147 -1.86 16.15 2.68
N VAL A 148 -1.90 17.33 2.08
CA VAL A 148 -1.10 17.63 0.88
C VAL A 148 0.37 17.70 1.27
N ILE A 149 1.21 16.85 0.68
CA ILE A 149 2.65 16.84 0.94
C ILE A 149 3.38 17.68 -0.12
N PHE A 150 3.56 17.16 -1.33
CA PHE A 150 4.26 17.88 -2.42
C PHE A 150 3.35 18.23 -3.59
N ASP A 151 2.08 17.82 -3.59
CA ASP A 151 1.16 18.18 -4.67
C ASP A 151 0.88 19.70 -4.68
N GLU A 152 0.68 20.24 -5.88
CA GLU A 152 0.51 21.67 -6.13
C GLU A 152 -0.72 21.93 -6.98
N GLN A 153 -1.16 23.19 -7.04
CA GLN A 153 -2.28 23.58 -7.91
C GLN A 153 -1.85 23.46 -9.36
N SER A 154 -2.68 22.79 -10.16
CA SER A 154 -2.44 22.68 -11.61
C SER A 154 -2.63 24.04 -12.28
N LEU A 155 -1.83 24.29 -13.33
CA LEU A 155 -2.03 25.44 -14.23
C LEU A 155 -3.01 25.10 -15.36
N ASP A 156 -3.28 23.82 -15.59
CA ASP A 156 -4.08 23.32 -16.71
C ASP A 156 -5.56 23.08 -16.36
N TYR A 157 -5.87 22.90 -15.08
CA TYR A 157 -7.23 22.64 -14.58
C TYR A 157 -7.40 23.08 -13.11
N ASP A 158 -8.65 23.18 -12.66
CA ASP A 158 -8.96 23.51 -11.26
C ASP A 158 -8.63 22.33 -10.33
N GLY A 159 -7.86 22.60 -9.28
CA GLY A 159 -7.45 21.62 -8.28
C GLY A 159 -5.97 21.24 -8.33
N LEU A 160 -5.61 20.25 -7.51
CA LEU A 160 -4.24 19.74 -7.41
C LEU A 160 -3.84 18.95 -8.64
N THR A 161 -2.55 18.88 -8.97
CA THR A 161 -2.07 18.12 -10.13
C THR A 161 -2.49 16.65 -10.07
N ARG A 162 -2.66 16.05 -8.88
CA ARG A 162 -2.97 14.62 -8.71
C ARG A 162 -1.97 13.74 -9.46
N SER A 163 -0.69 14.11 -9.38
CA SER A 163 0.39 13.47 -10.11
C SER A 163 1.56 13.06 -9.19
N THR A 164 1.39 13.24 -7.88
CA THR A 164 2.38 12.96 -6.84
C THR A 164 2.15 11.63 -6.15
N SER A 165 3.23 10.95 -5.78
CA SER A 165 3.19 9.88 -4.77
C SER A 165 3.33 10.50 -3.39
N ASN A 166 2.40 10.26 -2.47
CA ASN A 166 2.44 10.84 -1.11
C ASN A 166 2.12 9.78 -0.06
N PHE A 167 3.02 9.59 0.90
CA PHE A 167 2.88 8.60 1.96
C PHE A 167 3.35 9.16 3.31
N LEU A 168 2.45 9.19 4.28
CA LEU A 168 2.82 9.37 5.69
C LEU A 168 3.21 8.00 6.24
N SER A 169 4.33 7.93 6.97
CA SER A 169 4.88 6.66 7.46
C SER A 169 4.75 6.51 8.97
N ALA A 170 4.93 7.59 9.74
CA ALA A 170 4.78 7.55 11.19
C ALA A 170 4.28 8.89 11.77
N VAL A 171 3.68 8.85 12.96
CA VAL A 171 3.17 10.01 13.68
C VAL A 171 3.59 9.99 15.16
N ALA A 172 4.23 11.08 15.59
CA ALA A 172 4.64 11.29 16.97
C ALA A 172 3.45 11.66 17.87
N GLU A 173 3.66 11.57 19.18
CA GLU A 173 2.66 11.80 20.22
C GLU A 173 1.94 13.15 20.20
N ASP A 174 2.56 14.17 19.62
CA ASP A 174 1.96 15.50 19.49
C ASP A 174 1.43 15.81 18.09
N GLY A 175 1.45 14.82 17.19
CA GLY A 175 0.86 14.93 15.85
C GLY A 175 1.82 15.44 14.79
N VAL A 176 3.10 15.56 15.12
CA VAL A 176 4.13 15.69 14.09
C VAL A 176 4.23 14.38 13.33
N MET A 177 4.16 14.47 12.02
CA MET A 177 4.18 13.31 11.13
C MET A 177 5.48 13.30 10.34
N THR A 178 5.86 12.12 9.87
CA THR A 178 6.95 11.96 8.91
C THR A 178 6.52 11.06 7.75
N GLY A 179 7.21 11.16 6.64
CA GLY A 179 6.93 10.34 5.47
C GLY A 179 7.77 10.74 4.27
N TRP A 180 7.23 10.50 3.08
CA TRP A 180 7.88 10.84 1.84
C TRP A 180 6.88 11.10 0.71
N GLY A 181 7.33 11.80 -0.32
CA GLY A 181 6.58 11.93 -1.56
C GLY A 181 7.43 12.28 -2.77
N SER A 182 6.81 12.46 -3.93
CA SER A 182 7.45 12.90 -5.17
C SER A 182 7.09 14.34 -5.50
N ALA A 183 7.89 15.01 -6.34
CA ALA A 183 7.48 16.26 -6.95
C ALA A 183 6.26 16.02 -7.86
N PRO A 184 5.38 17.02 -8.05
CA PRO A 184 4.34 16.97 -9.06
C PRO A 184 4.97 16.94 -10.45
N TYR A 185 4.23 16.44 -11.42
CA TYR A 185 4.59 16.58 -12.82
C TYR A 185 4.14 17.92 -13.37
N GLU A 186 5.00 18.54 -14.17
CA GLU A 186 4.73 19.75 -14.92
C GLU A 186 4.86 19.48 -16.42
N LYS A 187 4.00 20.13 -17.21
CA LYS A 187 4.12 20.11 -18.66
C LYS A 187 5.33 20.91 -19.11
N THR A 188 6.20 20.24 -19.83
CA THR A 188 7.40 20.81 -20.45
C THR A 188 7.37 20.54 -21.93
N SER A 189 7.73 21.53 -22.73
CA SER A 189 7.90 21.34 -24.17
C SER A 189 9.34 20.90 -24.45
N PHE A 190 9.51 19.84 -25.24
CA PHE A 190 10.80 19.32 -25.65
C PHE A 190 10.82 19.13 -27.16
N THR A 191 11.96 19.32 -27.79
CA THR A 191 12.16 19.10 -29.23
C THR A 191 13.36 18.20 -29.37
N GLN A 192 13.15 17.01 -29.92
CA GLN A 192 14.22 16.05 -30.21
C GLN A 192 15.21 16.67 -31.20
N ALA A 193 16.49 16.32 -31.08
CA ALA A 193 17.56 17.00 -31.81
C ALA A 193 17.44 16.90 -33.35
N ASP A 194 16.87 15.79 -33.84
CA ASP A 194 16.65 15.52 -35.27
C ASP A 194 15.24 15.87 -35.75
N GLU A 195 14.42 16.50 -34.90
CA GLU A 195 13.05 16.90 -35.21
C GLU A 195 12.81 18.42 -35.09
N ASP A 196 11.80 18.92 -35.81
CA ASP A 196 11.43 20.34 -35.82
C ASP A 196 10.15 20.63 -35.00
N GLU A 197 9.44 19.58 -34.58
CA GLU A 197 8.19 19.69 -33.83
C GLU A 197 8.44 19.44 -32.35
N ALA A 198 7.76 20.22 -31.51
CA ALA A 198 7.92 20.11 -30.07
C ALA A 198 6.81 19.23 -29.48
N GLU A 199 7.21 18.27 -28.66
CA GLU A 199 6.34 17.35 -27.93
C GLU A 199 6.09 17.87 -26.51
N THR A 200 4.98 17.45 -25.91
CA THR A 200 4.65 17.78 -24.52
C THR A 200 5.06 16.63 -23.64
N HIS A 201 5.93 16.87 -22.66
CA HIS A 201 6.35 15.90 -21.65
C HIS A 201 5.89 16.34 -20.27
N PHE A 202 5.55 15.37 -19.43
CA PHE A 202 5.25 15.51 -18.02
C PHE A 202 6.50 15.12 -17.23
N LEU A 203 7.22 16.12 -16.72
CA LEU A 203 8.49 15.95 -16.02
C LEU A 203 8.37 16.41 -14.56
N ARG A 204 9.21 15.89 -13.67
CA ARG A 204 9.20 16.24 -12.23
C ARG A 204 10.62 16.54 -11.73
N ASP A 205 10.71 17.38 -10.70
CA ASP A 205 12.00 17.81 -10.13
C ASP A 205 12.73 16.71 -9.35
N PHE A 206 11.99 15.88 -8.62
CA PHE A 206 12.56 14.77 -7.85
C PHE A 206 11.59 13.59 -7.76
N ILE A 207 12.15 12.38 -7.75
CA ILE A 207 11.38 11.14 -7.70
C ILE A 207 10.92 10.83 -6.27
N ARG A 208 11.77 11.09 -5.27
CA ARG A 208 11.43 10.84 -3.86
C ARG A 208 12.15 11.77 -2.87
N ARG A 209 11.38 12.41 -2.00
CA ARG A 209 11.84 13.31 -0.93
C ARG A 209 11.16 12.96 0.39
N GLY A 210 11.96 12.80 1.45
CA GLY A 210 11.47 12.66 2.82
C GLY A 210 10.92 13.99 3.34
N VAL A 211 10.03 13.95 4.31
CA VAL A 211 9.41 15.15 4.87
C VAL A 211 9.05 14.95 6.33
N VAL A 212 9.24 15.99 7.14
CA VAL A 212 8.60 16.14 8.46
C VAL A 212 7.48 17.16 8.33
N ILE A 213 6.32 16.87 8.88
CA ILE A 213 5.16 17.74 8.86
C ILE A 213 4.76 18.04 10.30
N SER A 214 4.80 19.30 10.69
CA SER A 214 4.36 19.72 12.02
C SER A 214 2.86 19.49 12.21
N ALA A 215 2.39 19.52 13.46
CA ALA A 215 0.96 19.36 13.77
C ALA A 215 0.05 20.45 13.15
N ASP A 216 0.60 21.63 12.84
CA ASP A 216 -0.08 22.72 12.12
C ASP A 216 0.12 22.68 10.59
N GLY A 217 0.79 21.66 10.07
CA GLY A 217 0.92 21.40 8.63
C GLY A 217 2.13 22.07 7.95
N VAL A 218 3.09 22.61 8.72
CA VAL A 218 4.36 23.11 8.18
C VAL A 218 5.20 21.94 7.71
N LYS A 219 5.61 21.98 6.45
CA LYS A 219 6.37 20.91 5.80
C LYS A 219 7.86 21.26 5.78
N VAL A 220 8.69 20.35 6.26
CA VAL A 220 10.15 20.44 6.24
C VAL A 220 10.69 19.30 5.37
N PRO A 221 11.05 19.58 4.10
CA PRO A 221 11.65 18.59 3.23
C PRO A 221 13.03 18.15 3.75
N LEU A 222 13.26 16.84 3.77
CA LEU A 222 14.52 16.21 4.18
C LEU A 222 15.41 15.98 2.96
N THR A 223 15.90 17.06 2.36
CA THR A 223 16.80 17.00 1.20
C THR A 223 18.09 16.24 1.55
N PRO A 224 18.49 15.22 0.78
CA PRO A 224 19.78 14.54 0.98
C PRO A 224 20.93 15.50 0.65
N GLU A 225 22.10 15.28 1.24
CA GLU A 225 23.31 16.06 0.90
C GLU A 225 23.76 15.79 -0.55
N PHE A 226 23.63 14.55 -1.01
CA PHE A 226 23.82 14.19 -2.42
C PHE A 226 22.48 14.25 -3.16
N ASP A 227 22.26 15.31 -3.93
CA ASP A 227 21.00 15.63 -4.59
C ASP A 227 21.10 15.79 -6.12
N GLU A 228 22.17 15.27 -6.74
CA GLU A 228 22.25 15.15 -8.19
C GLU A 228 21.02 14.39 -8.72
N PHE A 229 20.42 14.87 -9.82
CA PHE A 229 19.12 14.44 -10.33
C PHE A 229 17.98 14.41 -9.28
N GLY A 230 18.01 15.34 -8.32
CA GLY A 230 17.01 15.48 -7.26
C GLY A 230 17.27 14.60 -6.02
N GLY A 231 18.25 13.68 -6.09
CA GLY A 231 18.62 12.76 -5.02
C GLY A 231 17.49 11.82 -4.60
N PHE A 232 17.74 11.08 -3.52
CA PHE A 232 16.77 10.21 -2.88
C PHE A 232 16.73 10.49 -1.39
N SER A 233 15.53 10.68 -0.84
CA SER A 233 15.32 10.59 0.60
C SER A 233 13.93 10.07 0.92
N ALA A 234 13.81 9.34 2.03
CA ALA A 234 12.54 8.92 2.59
C ALA A 234 12.66 8.81 4.10
N ALA A 235 11.65 9.25 4.84
CA ALA A 235 11.57 9.07 6.28
C ALA A 235 10.47 8.05 6.61
N TYR A 236 10.76 7.20 7.59
CA TYR A 236 9.94 6.03 7.90
C TYR A 236 9.41 6.04 9.33
N ASP A 237 10.18 6.56 10.28
CA ASP A 237 9.77 6.60 11.69
C ASP A 237 10.27 7.88 12.38
N ILE A 238 9.57 8.29 13.44
CA ILE A 238 9.80 9.52 14.20
C ILE A 238 9.55 9.33 15.69
N VAL A 239 10.50 9.77 16.50
CA VAL A 239 10.35 9.86 17.95
C VAL A 239 10.49 11.31 18.41
N LYS A 240 9.57 11.73 19.28
CA LYS A 240 9.69 13.00 19.99
C LYS A 240 10.64 12.86 21.18
N THR A 241 11.56 13.80 21.31
CA THR A 241 12.51 13.92 22.43
C THR A 241 12.27 15.20 23.22
N GLU A 242 12.99 15.42 24.32
CA GLU A 242 12.94 16.69 25.06
C GLU A 242 13.45 17.88 24.25
N LEU A 243 14.35 17.64 23.28
CA LEU A 243 15.03 18.69 22.51
C LEU A 243 14.40 18.93 21.12
N GLY A 244 13.49 18.05 20.69
CA GLY A 244 12.82 18.13 19.39
C GLY A 244 12.43 16.74 18.90
N TYR A 245 12.95 16.33 17.74
CA TYR A 245 12.57 15.08 17.08
C TYR A 245 13.79 14.33 16.55
N GLU A 246 13.73 13.02 16.61
CA GLU A 246 14.64 12.12 15.90
C GLU A 246 13.83 11.38 14.83
N VAL A 247 14.31 11.45 13.59
CA VAL A 247 13.63 10.87 12.43
C VAL A 247 14.61 9.93 11.75
N VAL A 248 14.17 8.72 11.40
CA VAL A 248 15.01 7.75 10.70
C VAL A 248 14.49 7.45 9.31
N GLY A 249 15.41 7.10 8.41
CA GLY A 249 15.09 6.91 7.02
C GLY A 249 16.22 6.38 6.16
N THR A 250 16.15 6.76 4.88
CA THR A 250 17.14 6.43 3.86
C THR A 250 17.45 7.67 3.01
N VAL A 251 18.72 7.87 2.65
CA VAL A 251 19.18 8.94 1.74
C VAL A 251 20.15 8.42 0.67
N SER A 252 20.22 9.10 -0.48
CA SER A 252 21.30 8.96 -1.44
C SER A 252 22.63 9.50 -0.88
N THR A 253 23.73 8.90 -1.29
CA THR A 253 25.08 9.31 -0.88
C THR A 253 26.03 9.57 -2.05
N ASP A 254 25.88 8.82 -3.14
CA ASP A 254 26.54 9.05 -4.43
C ASP A 254 25.84 8.21 -5.52
N ILE A 255 26.31 8.31 -6.76
CA ILE A 255 26.00 7.41 -7.89
C ILE A 255 27.24 6.53 -8.11
N PRO A 256 27.12 5.19 -8.09
CA PRO A 256 28.26 4.31 -8.32
C PRO A 256 28.63 4.25 -9.81
N GLU A 257 29.87 3.86 -10.11
CA GLU A 257 30.47 3.96 -11.44
C GLU A 257 29.65 3.25 -12.54
N ASP A 258 29.09 2.07 -12.27
CA ASP A 258 28.30 1.33 -13.26
C ASP A 258 27.03 2.07 -13.69
N ARG A 259 26.45 2.86 -12.78
CA ARG A 259 25.24 3.66 -13.05
C ARG A 259 25.60 4.97 -13.71
N GLN A 260 26.72 5.57 -13.33
CA GLN A 260 27.20 6.77 -14.00
C GLN A 260 27.52 6.49 -15.47
N GLU A 261 28.22 5.39 -15.78
CA GLU A 261 28.47 4.97 -17.16
C GLU A 261 27.16 4.78 -17.94
N ASN A 262 26.13 4.18 -17.33
CA ASN A 262 24.83 3.99 -17.99
C ASN A 262 24.09 5.30 -18.25
N ILE A 263 24.18 6.27 -17.33
CA ILE A 263 23.58 7.60 -17.47
C ILE A 263 24.29 8.37 -18.58
N ASP A 264 25.63 8.40 -18.56
CA ASP A 264 26.44 9.11 -19.55
C ASP A 264 26.24 8.57 -20.97
N ASP A 265 26.01 7.26 -21.11
CA ASP A 265 25.78 6.60 -22.40
C ASP A 265 24.34 6.78 -22.95
N ARG A 266 23.34 7.07 -22.10
CA ARG A 266 21.91 7.01 -22.47
C ARG A 266 21.15 8.31 -22.33
N CYS A 267 21.49 9.14 -21.34
CA CYS A 267 20.72 10.32 -20.98
C CYS A 267 21.41 11.60 -21.49
N ASP A 268 21.60 11.70 -22.81
CA ASP A 268 22.29 12.82 -23.46
C ASP A 268 21.39 14.03 -23.75
N GLY A 269 20.06 13.83 -23.70
CA GLY A 269 19.07 14.88 -23.94
C GLY A 269 18.73 15.12 -25.41
N GLU A 270 19.12 14.20 -26.31
CA GLU A 270 18.88 14.35 -27.75
C GLU A 270 17.54 13.72 -28.18
N ASP A 271 17.23 12.51 -27.70
CA ASP A 271 16.01 11.74 -28.04
C ASP A 271 14.88 11.91 -27.01
N GLU A 272 15.22 12.20 -25.75
CA GLU A 272 14.26 12.38 -24.64
C GLU A 272 14.81 13.38 -23.61
N PRO A 273 13.96 14.04 -22.78
CA PRO A 273 14.44 14.87 -21.69
C PRO A 273 15.30 14.07 -20.71
N VAL A 274 16.44 14.64 -20.26
CA VAL A 274 17.35 13.96 -19.33
C VAL A 274 16.64 13.48 -18.06
N SER A 275 15.71 14.27 -17.51
CA SER A 275 14.94 13.88 -16.31
C SER A 275 14.01 12.68 -16.54
N ASP A 276 13.47 12.51 -17.76
CA ASP A 276 12.68 11.34 -18.12
C ASP A 276 13.56 10.09 -18.20
N CYS A 277 14.70 10.19 -18.90
CA CYS A 277 15.69 9.10 -18.96
C CYS A 277 16.12 8.66 -17.56
N ILE A 278 16.43 9.62 -16.67
CA ILE A 278 16.81 9.33 -15.28
C ILE A 278 15.67 8.68 -14.49
N GLU A 279 14.43 9.16 -14.61
CA GLU A 279 13.28 8.54 -13.95
C GLU A 279 13.07 7.11 -14.44
N ASN A 280 13.22 6.86 -15.73
CA ASN A 280 13.13 5.53 -16.33
C ASN A 280 14.24 4.59 -15.84
N ILE A 281 15.45 5.08 -15.59
CA ILE A 281 16.54 4.28 -14.99
C ILE A 281 16.25 4.00 -13.50
N GLU A 282 15.91 5.02 -12.69
CA GLU A 282 15.69 4.86 -11.24
C GLU A 282 14.50 3.93 -10.94
N LEU A 283 13.40 4.05 -11.69
CA LEU A 283 12.20 3.23 -11.50
C LEU A 283 12.31 1.85 -12.19
N GLY A 284 13.15 1.74 -13.21
CA GLY A 284 13.33 0.55 -14.05
C GLY A 284 12.10 0.19 -14.91
N SER A 285 12.27 -0.73 -15.86
CA SER A 285 11.20 -1.20 -16.78
C SER A 285 10.14 -2.10 -16.13
N SER A 286 10.02 -2.13 -14.80
CA SER A 286 9.12 -3.05 -14.10
C SER A 286 7.80 -2.38 -13.73
N SER A 287 6.69 -3.11 -13.91
CA SER A 287 5.31 -2.73 -13.54
C SER A 287 5.08 -2.53 -12.02
N ASN A 288 6.13 -2.53 -11.20
CA ASN A 288 6.05 -2.38 -9.74
C ASN A 288 7.00 -1.27 -9.24
N ARG A 289 6.83 -0.07 -9.81
CA ARG A 289 7.61 1.16 -9.59
C ARG A 289 7.68 1.65 -8.12
N LEU A 290 6.84 1.11 -7.24
CA LEU A 290 6.74 1.57 -5.85
C LEU A 290 7.75 0.91 -4.90
N PHE A 291 8.24 -0.31 -5.22
CA PHE A 291 8.95 -1.16 -4.25
C PHE A 291 10.25 -1.82 -4.75
N ASN A 292 10.61 -1.68 -6.04
CA ASN A 292 11.81 -2.34 -6.56
C ASN A 292 13.07 -1.47 -6.37
N SER A 293 13.89 -1.82 -5.37
CA SER A 293 15.09 -1.08 -4.95
C SER A 293 16.41 -1.69 -5.43
N ASN A 294 16.39 -2.71 -6.31
CA ASN A 294 17.63 -3.34 -6.78
C ASN A 294 18.27 -2.61 -7.97
N ASN A 295 17.53 -1.70 -8.62
CA ASN A 295 17.92 -1.05 -9.86
C ASN A 295 17.99 0.48 -9.77
N GLY A 296 17.93 1.08 -8.58
CA GLY A 296 18.10 2.53 -8.43
C GLY A 296 19.50 3.02 -8.82
N ILE A 297 19.64 4.29 -9.18
CA ILE A 297 20.89 4.93 -9.61
C ILE A 297 21.80 5.29 -8.44
N TYR A 298 21.26 5.41 -7.23
CA TYR A 298 22.03 5.87 -6.07
C TYR A 298 22.52 4.73 -5.18
N ASN A 299 23.72 4.89 -4.61
CA ASN A 299 24.04 4.29 -3.33
C ASN A 299 23.16 4.93 -2.24
N LYS A 300 22.44 4.09 -1.50
CA LYS A 300 21.49 4.51 -0.46
C LYS A 300 22.01 4.12 0.92
N ARG A 301 21.86 4.99 1.91
CA ARG A 301 22.27 4.73 3.29
C ARG A 301 21.15 5.03 4.28
N ALA A 302 21.09 4.19 5.32
CA ALA A 302 20.33 4.47 6.52
C ALA A 302 20.81 5.77 7.16
N VAL A 303 19.86 6.58 7.63
CA VAL A 303 20.14 7.91 8.17
C VAL A 303 19.25 8.20 9.37
N LYS A 304 19.77 9.01 10.29
CA LYS A 304 19.02 9.67 11.35
C LYS A 304 19.15 11.19 11.20
N TRP A 305 18.02 11.88 11.15
CA TRP A 305 17.95 13.34 11.27
C TRP A 305 17.55 13.72 12.69
N THR A 306 18.21 14.75 13.24
CA THR A 306 17.80 15.36 14.51
C THR A 306 17.28 16.76 14.23
N LEU A 307 16.03 17.02 14.60
CA LEU A 307 15.38 18.32 14.46
C LEU A 307 15.17 18.95 15.83
N ASP A 308 15.31 20.27 15.93
CA ASP A 308 14.91 21.01 17.14
C ASP A 308 13.37 21.19 17.21
N ASN A 309 12.88 21.75 18.31
CA ASN A 309 11.44 22.06 18.48
C ASN A 309 10.88 23.09 17.48
N SER A 310 11.73 23.78 16.71
CA SER A 310 11.34 24.68 15.61
C SER A 310 11.47 24.00 14.24
N PHE A 311 11.69 22.68 14.22
CA PHE A 311 11.90 21.86 13.02
C PHE A 311 13.13 22.23 12.19
N ASN A 312 14.12 22.89 12.78
CA ASN A 312 15.43 23.05 12.12
C ASN A 312 16.20 21.74 12.23
N ILE A 313 16.76 21.27 11.12
CA ILE A 313 17.68 20.13 11.12
C ILE A 313 18.98 20.56 11.80
N THR A 314 19.31 19.94 12.93
CA THR A 314 20.51 20.21 13.74
C THR A 314 21.62 19.20 13.51
N SER A 315 21.27 17.99 13.06
CA SER A 315 22.21 16.92 12.74
C SER A 315 21.64 15.98 11.66
N THR A 316 22.52 15.39 10.87
CA THR A 316 22.22 14.31 9.92
C THR A 316 23.33 13.28 10.04
N GLU A 317 22.98 12.07 10.48
CA GLU A 317 23.93 11.00 10.80
C GLU A 317 23.70 9.81 9.85
N ILE A 318 24.73 9.43 9.09
CA ILE A 318 24.69 8.25 8.22
C ILE A 318 25.08 7.01 9.03
N LEU A 319 24.19 6.03 9.08
CA LEU A 319 24.30 4.87 9.99
C LEU A 319 25.11 3.69 9.43
N GLY A 320 25.46 3.72 8.14
CA GLY A 320 26.39 2.75 7.53
C GLY A 320 25.72 1.58 6.80
N LEU A 321 26.50 0.53 6.52
CA LEU A 321 26.15 -0.66 5.74
C LEU A 321 26.64 -1.92 6.48
N GLY A 322 25.85 -2.99 6.43
CA GLY A 322 26.13 -4.31 7.02
C GLY A 322 27.17 -5.15 6.27
N LEU A 323 27.79 -4.60 5.23
CA LEU A 323 28.94 -5.17 4.57
C LEU A 323 29.93 -4.07 4.20
N THR A 324 31.16 -4.47 3.89
CA THR A 324 32.12 -3.61 3.20
C THR A 324 32.09 -3.95 1.71
N PRO A 325 31.73 -3.00 0.83
CA PRO A 325 31.86 -3.17 -0.62
C PRO A 325 33.32 -3.46 -0.99
N LYS A 326 33.54 -4.34 -1.94
CA LYS A 326 34.87 -4.62 -2.49
C LYS A 326 35.21 -3.59 -3.58
N ASP A 327 36.50 -3.35 -3.79
CA ASP A 327 36.98 -2.37 -4.77
C ASP A 327 36.52 -2.65 -6.21
N ASP A 328 36.23 -3.92 -6.55
CA ASP A 328 35.74 -4.34 -7.87
C ASP A 328 34.21 -4.34 -8.00
N GLU A 329 33.48 -4.07 -6.93
CA GLU A 329 32.02 -3.96 -6.93
C GLU A 329 31.57 -2.54 -7.24
N LYS A 330 31.17 -2.34 -8.50
CA LYS A 330 30.81 -1.02 -9.03
C LYS A 330 29.32 -0.71 -8.97
N PHE A 331 28.50 -1.57 -8.37
CA PHE A 331 27.04 -1.45 -8.34
C PHE A 331 26.52 -0.78 -7.07
N ALA A 332 25.28 -0.29 -7.10
CA ALA A 332 24.64 0.37 -5.96
C ALA A 332 24.38 -0.57 -4.77
N PHE A 333 24.76 -0.14 -3.57
CA PHE A 333 24.48 -0.76 -2.28
C PHE A 333 23.46 0.04 -1.47
N LYS A 334 22.68 -0.65 -0.63
CA LYS A 334 21.61 -0.03 0.16
C LYS A 334 21.58 -0.44 1.62
N SER A 335 21.24 0.53 2.46
CA SER A 335 20.69 0.34 3.81
C SER A 335 19.56 1.35 4.07
N GLY A 336 18.69 1.04 5.01
CA GLY A 336 17.62 1.94 5.45
C GLY A 336 17.23 1.68 6.90
N ALA A 337 16.98 2.74 7.65
CA ALA A 337 16.47 2.67 9.01
C ALA A 337 14.95 2.86 9.00
N TYR A 338 14.21 1.90 9.55
CA TYR A 338 12.76 1.83 9.46
C TYR A 338 12.04 2.05 10.78
N ALA A 339 12.73 1.87 11.91
CA ALA A 339 12.16 2.02 13.23
C ALA A 339 13.18 2.61 14.20
N ILE A 340 12.71 3.46 15.11
CA ILE A 340 13.47 4.08 16.21
C ILE A 340 12.60 4.13 17.47
N ASN A 341 13.16 3.78 18.64
CA ASN A 341 12.44 3.92 19.91
C ASN A 341 13.01 5.04 20.79
N LYS A 342 12.36 5.28 21.94
CA LYS A 342 12.77 6.32 22.90
C LYS A 342 14.13 6.08 23.55
N ASN A 343 14.67 4.86 23.47
CA ASN A 343 16.02 4.55 23.95
C ASN A 343 17.09 4.89 22.91
N GLY A 344 16.70 5.31 21.70
CA GLY A 344 17.61 5.60 20.59
C GLY A 344 18.08 4.34 19.85
N LEU A 345 17.46 3.18 20.09
CA LEU A 345 17.71 1.97 19.31
C LEU A 345 17.13 2.17 17.91
N ILE A 346 17.93 1.91 16.88
CA ILE A 346 17.52 2.06 15.47
C ILE A 346 17.67 0.71 14.78
N ALA A 347 16.65 0.33 14.03
CA ALA A 347 16.66 -0.91 13.27
C ALA A 347 16.04 -0.71 11.88
N GLY A 348 16.39 -1.60 10.96
CA GLY A 348 15.95 -1.49 9.58
C GLY A 348 16.47 -2.64 8.73
N MET A 349 16.97 -2.33 7.55
CA MET A 349 17.60 -3.32 6.67
C MET A 349 18.95 -2.84 6.14
N SER A 350 19.79 -3.78 5.76
CA SER A 350 21.01 -3.52 5.01
C SER A 350 21.32 -4.64 4.03
N ASP A 351 22.00 -4.31 2.95
CA ASP A 351 22.76 -5.30 2.20
C ASP A 351 23.84 -5.90 3.12
N VAL A 352 23.92 -7.23 3.08
CA VAL A 352 24.87 -8.08 3.82
C VAL A 352 25.39 -9.19 2.92
N ARG A 353 26.40 -9.93 3.38
CA ARG A 353 26.89 -11.13 2.69
C ARG A 353 26.07 -12.34 3.15
N TYR A 354 25.68 -13.19 2.20
CA TYR A 354 25.01 -14.43 2.52
C TYR A 354 26.04 -15.47 2.98
N LYS A 355 25.99 -15.80 4.27
CA LYS A 355 26.93 -16.69 4.96
C LYS A 355 28.36 -16.19 4.69
N ASP A 356 29.29 -17.11 4.49
CA ASP A 356 30.67 -16.79 4.09
C ASP A 356 30.84 -16.67 2.56
N THR A 357 29.82 -16.20 1.83
CA THR A 357 29.86 -16.05 0.36
C THR A 357 29.88 -14.59 -0.09
N ASP A 358 30.24 -14.35 -1.35
CA ASP A 358 30.16 -13.02 -1.96
C ASP A 358 28.74 -12.62 -2.37
N THR A 359 27.78 -13.55 -2.23
CA THR A 359 26.38 -13.31 -2.60
C THR A 359 25.81 -12.23 -1.69
N ARG A 360 25.28 -11.18 -2.29
CA ARG A 360 24.61 -10.09 -1.58
C ARG A 360 23.14 -10.43 -1.36
N ILE A 361 22.68 -10.26 -0.13
CA ILE A 361 21.26 -10.29 0.24
C ILE A 361 20.92 -9.10 1.12
N THR A 362 19.63 -8.80 1.30
CA THR A 362 19.18 -7.70 2.17
C THR A 362 18.51 -8.28 3.41
N MET A 363 19.05 -7.99 4.58
CA MET A 363 18.63 -8.59 5.87
C MET A 363 18.22 -7.52 6.89
N PRO A 364 17.37 -7.89 7.87
CA PRO A 364 17.12 -7.07 9.06
C PRO A 364 18.39 -6.83 9.85
N VAL A 365 18.60 -5.58 10.27
CA VAL A 365 19.78 -5.17 11.05
C VAL A 365 19.41 -4.17 12.14
N VAL A 366 20.28 -4.08 13.14
CA VAL A 366 20.32 -3.01 14.14
C VAL A 366 21.51 -2.10 13.82
N PHE A 367 21.32 -0.79 13.93
CA PHE A 367 22.36 0.22 13.82
C PHE A 367 22.74 0.70 15.24
N GLU A 368 23.93 0.32 15.71
CA GLU A 368 24.35 0.62 17.09
C GLU A 368 25.87 0.80 17.17
N ASN A 369 26.33 1.86 17.84
CA ASN A 369 27.76 2.14 18.08
C ASN A 369 28.60 2.19 16.79
N ASP A 370 28.11 2.87 15.75
CA ASP A 370 28.74 2.94 14.42
C ASP A 370 28.91 1.57 13.72
N GLU A 371 28.24 0.53 14.22
CA GLU A 371 28.22 -0.82 13.64
C GLU A 371 26.82 -1.19 13.15
N VAL A 372 26.77 -1.98 12.08
CA VAL A 372 25.53 -2.55 11.54
C VAL A 372 25.54 -4.05 11.82
N LYS A 373 24.58 -4.53 12.61
CA LYS A 373 24.52 -5.91 13.11
C LYS A 373 23.30 -6.66 12.63
N GLU A 374 23.54 -7.80 12.01
CA GLU A 374 22.50 -8.79 11.75
C GLU A 374 22.14 -9.51 13.04
N PHE A 375 20.85 -9.81 13.21
CA PHE A 375 20.35 -10.60 14.35
C PHE A 375 19.64 -11.89 13.92
N ILE A 376 19.35 -12.06 12.64
CA ILE A 376 18.77 -13.30 12.10
C ILE A 376 19.88 -14.23 11.63
N ASN A 377 19.89 -15.46 12.16
CA ASN A 377 20.87 -16.47 11.79
C ASN A 377 20.61 -17.02 10.37
N GLN A 378 21.52 -16.71 9.44
CA GLN A 378 21.42 -17.19 8.06
C GLN A 378 21.69 -18.70 7.89
N GLU A 379 22.29 -19.36 8.89
CA GLU A 379 22.47 -20.83 8.87
C GLU A 379 21.14 -21.59 8.94
N ASP A 380 20.05 -20.90 9.32
CA ASP A 380 18.68 -21.44 9.31
C ASP A 380 17.94 -21.20 7.96
N ASP A 381 18.71 -20.86 6.92
CA ASP A 381 18.30 -20.62 5.53
C ASP A 381 17.39 -19.41 5.32
N TRP A 382 17.47 -18.40 6.19
CA TRP A 382 16.84 -17.10 5.95
C TRP A 382 17.62 -16.32 4.89
N GLU A 383 16.92 -15.86 3.85
CA GLU A 383 17.53 -15.27 2.64
C GLU A 383 17.22 -13.78 2.47
N SER A 384 16.23 -13.26 3.19
CA SER A 384 15.88 -11.83 3.20
C SER A 384 14.98 -11.51 4.38
N GLY A 385 14.82 -10.24 4.72
CA GLY A 385 13.78 -9.80 5.66
C GLY A 385 13.73 -8.29 5.83
N GLN A 386 12.81 -7.83 6.66
CA GLN A 386 12.66 -6.41 6.97
C GLN A 386 12.14 -6.20 8.40
N VAL A 387 12.65 -5.16 9.06
CA VAL A 387 12.09 -4.58 10.29
C VAL A 387 10.90 -3.69 9.94
N LEU A 388 9.80 -3.80 10.69
CA LEU A 388 8.61 -2.97 10.49
C LEU A 388 8.30 -2.07 11.69
N SER A 389 8.55 -2.51 12.92
CA SER A 389 8.30 -1.72 14.12
C SER A 389 9.17 -2.19 15.29
N MET A 390 9.21 -1.41 16.36
CA MET A 390 9.79 -1.78 17.65
C MET A 390 9.07 -1.08 18.81
N ASN A 391 9.16 -1.66 20.01
CA ASN A 391 8.64 -1.02 21.21
C ASN A 391 9.76 -0.42 22.10
N ASP A 392 9.37 0.25 23.18
CA ASP A 392 10.29 0.90 24.13
C ASP A 392 11.01 -0.12 25.05
N ASN A 393 10.67 -1.41 24.95
CA ASN A 393 11.37 -2.50 25.66
C ASN A 393 12.49 -3.13 24.80
N ASP A 394 12.86 -2.49 23.69
CA ASP A 394 13.85 -2.97 22.71
C ASP A 394 13.48 -4.31 22.06
N ILE A 395 12.17 -4.55 21.86
CA ILE A 395 11.67 -5.66 21.06
C ILE A 395 11.39 -5.17 19.64
N ILE A 396 12.03 -5.79 18.67
CA ILE A 396 11.91 -5.46 17.24
C ILE A 396 11.03 -6.50 16.57
N VAL A 397 10.08 -6.08 15.73
CA VAL A 397 9.23 -6.97 14.95
C VAL A 397 9.35 -6.72 13.45
N GLY A 398 9.00 -7.73 12.67
CA GLY A 398 9.03 -7.65 11.22
C GLY A 398 8.81 -9.03 10.61
N TYR A 399 9.44 -9.26 9.46
CA TYR A 399 9.39 -10.55 8.78
C TYR A 399 10.73 -10.96 8.19
N ALA A 400 10.91 -12.27 8.03
CA ALA A 400 12.00 -12.85 7.25
C ALA A 400 11.46 -13.91 6.29
N THR A 401 12.22 -14.21 5.25
CA THR A 401 11.79 -15.10 4.17
C THR A 401 12.76 -16.25 4.02
N LYS A 402 12.21 -17.45 3.83
CA LYS A 402 12.97 -18.65 3.47
C LYS A 402 12.16 -19.61 2.62
N ARG A 403 12.78 -20.67 2.11
CA ARG A 403 12.06 -21.72 1.38
C ARG A 403 11.44 -22.75 2.32
N ILE A 404 10.12 -22.94 2.23
CA ILE A 404 9.36 -23.97 2.94
C ILE A 404 8.55 -24.74 1.89
N ASP A 405 8.72 -26.06 1.82
CA ASP A 405 8.06 -26.93 0.83
C ASP A 405 8.19 -26.44 -0.63
N GLY A 406 9.37 -25.92 -0.98
CA GLY A 406 9.67 -25.41 -2.32
C GLY A 406 9.12 -24.02 -2.64
N ARG A 407 8.33 -23.42 -1.74
CA ARG A 407 7.79 -22.05 -1.86
C ARG A 407 8.61 -21.07 -1.02
N THR A 408 8.84 -19.89 -1.55
CA THR A 408 9.35 -18.74 -0.79
C THR A 408 8.25 -18.29 0.18
N THR A 409 8.49 -18.45 1.47
CA THR A 409 7.52 -18.19 2.55
C THR A 409 8.06 -17.11 3.48
N THR A 410 7.21 -16.11 3.74
CA THR A 410 7.46 -15.01 4.65
C THR A 410 6.92 -15.35 6.04
N LYS A 411 7.75 -15.20 7.07
CA LYS A 411 7.38 -15.48 8.46
C LYS A 411 7.64 -14.26 9.32
N PHE A 412 6.66 -13.90 10.14
CA PHE A 412 6.85 -12.85 11.12
C PHE A 412 7.83 -13.31 12.22
N TYR A 413 8.52 -12.35 12.82
CA TYR A 413 9.40 -12.60 13.96
C TYR A 413 9.23 -11.50 15.02
N TYR A 414 9.70 -11.80 16.23
CA TYR A 414 10.17 -10.77 17.16
C TYR A 414 11.62 -11.06 17.55
N TYR A 415 12.40 -10.01 17.73
CA TYR A 415 13.77 -10.04 18.23
C TYR A 415 13.84 -9.28 19.54
N ASP A 416 14.22 -9.98 20.60
CA ASP A 416 14.49 -9.40 21.92
C ASP A 416 15.97 -9.04 22.01
N LYS A 417 16.28 -7.74 21.94
CA LYS A 417 17.66 -7.23 21.98
C LYS A 417 18.34 -7.47 23.32
N GLN A 418 17.59 -7.50 24.42
CA GLN A 418 18.16 -7.67 25.76
C GLN A 418 18.69 -9.09 25.96
N ASN A 419 17.92 -10.08 25.46
CA ASN A 419 18.27 -11.49 25.53
C ASN A 419 19.06 -12.00 24.31
N ASP A 420 19.16 -11.19 23.26
CA ASP A 420 19.74 -11.54 21.97
C ASP A 420 19.08 -12.78 21.34
N THR A 421 17.74 -12.80 21.34
CA THR A 421 16.95 -13.95 20.87
C THR A 421 15.95 -13.56 19.80
N VAL A 422 15.97 -14.26 18.67
CA VAL A 422 14.94 -14.19 17.62
C VAL A 422 13.98 -15.35 17.76
N VAL A 423 12.69 -15.06 17.70
CA VAL A 423 11.62 -16.07 17.74
C VAL A 423 10.69 -15.90 16.54
N PHE A 424 10.37 -17.02 15.90
CA PHE A 424 9.40 -17.15 14.82
C PHE A 424 8.18 -17.93 15.34
N PRO A 425 7.11 -17.26 15.82
CA PRO A 425 5.95 -17.95 16.38
C PRO A 425 5.14 -18.72 15.32
N SER A 426 4.24 -19.59 15.78
CA SER A 426 3.33 -20.31 14.88
C SER A 426 2.24 -19.38 14.35
N ASP A 427 2.09 -19.33 13.03
CA ASP A 427 1.00 -18.65 12.33
C ASP A 427 -0.13 -19.63 11.96
N TYR A 428 -0.91 -19.34 10.92
CA TYR A 428 -2.08 -20.15 10.54
C TYR A 428 -1.72 -21.58 10.10
N PHE A 429 -0.61 -21.75 9.37
CA PHE A 429 -0.11 -23.05 8.91
C PHE A 429 1.33 -22.91 8.40
N ALA A 430 2.09 -24.01 8.33
CA ALA A 430 3.53 -23.99 8.08
C ALA A 430 3.99 -23.16 6.86
N SER A 431 3.23 -23.17 5.76
CA SER A 431 3.53 -22.40 4.53
C SER A 431 2.70 -21.11 4.37
N SER A 432 2.05 -20.64 5.44
CA SER A 432 1.35 -19.35 5.49
C SER A 432 2.37 -18.23 5.44
N ASN A 433 2.13 -17.21 4.61
CA ASN A 433 2.88 -15.97 4.71
C ASN A 433 2.31 -15.12 5.86
N SER A 434 3.16 -14.62 6.74
CA SER A 434 2.79 -13.80 7.89
C SER A 434 3.75 -12.62 8.09
N ILE A 435 3.22 -11.49 8.51
CA ILE A 435 3.95 -10.23 8.72
C ILE A 435 3.51 -9.64 10.07
N ALA A 436 4.46 -9.16 10.87
CA ALA A 436 4.20 -8.39 12.09
C ALA A 436 4.40 -6.90 11.77
N ASN A 437 3.31 -6.16 11.67
CA ASN A 437 3.35 -4.73 11.32
C ASN A 437 3.78 -3.87 12.49
N ASP A 438 3.27 -4.18 13.69
CA ASP A 438 3.47 -3.30 14.85
C ASP A 438 3.46 -4.05 16.19
N ILE A 439 4.00 -3.42 17.22
CA ILE A 439 4.12 -3.95 18.59
C ILE A 439 4.00 -2.84 19.63
N ASN A 440 3.17 -3.04 20.65
CA ASN A 440 3.08 -2.11 21.78
C ASN A 440 3.99 -2.50 22.98
N ASN A 441 4.06 -1.64 24.00
CA ASN A 441 4.85 -1.88 25.22
C ASN A 441 4.26 -2.96 26.13
N ASN A 442 3.05 -3.44 25.86
CA ASN A 442 2.46 -4.58 26.56
C ASN A 442 2.90 -5.94 25.95
N GLY A 443 3.74 -5.93 24.91
CA GLY A 443 4.24 -7.14 24.26
C GLY A 443 3.21 -7.80 23.35
N ILE A 444 2.25 -7.02 22.84
CA ILE A 444 1.27 -7.49 21.85
C ILE A 444 1.71 -7.02 20.48
N VAL A 445 1.95 -7.99 19.60
CA VAL A 445 2.26 -7.84 18.19
C VAL A 445 0.97 -7.92 17.38
N VAL A 446 0.81 -7.07 16.38
CA VAL A 446 -0.29 -7.13 15.41
C VAL A 446 0.23 -7.22 13.98
N GLY A 447 -0.55 -7.83 13.10
CA GLY A 447 -0.15 -7.98 11.70
C GLY A 447 -1.20 -8.70 10.87
N GLU A 448 -0.78 -9.32 9.78
CA GLU A 448 -1.64 -10.12 8.90
C GLU A 448 -0.97 -11.39 8.40
N GLY A 449 -1.79 -12.41 8.13
CA GLY A 449 -1.31 -13.70 7.63
C GLY A 449 -2.28 -14.37 6.66
N GLU A 450 -1.75 -15.26 5.83
CA GLU A 450 -2.56 -16.05 4.88
C GLU A 450 -3.39 -17.11 5.61
N THR A 451 -4.71 -17.14 5.35
CA THR A 451 -5.64 -18.07 6.03
C THR A 451 -6.09 -19.24 5.15
N ASP A 452 -5.72 -19.27 3.86
CA ASP A 452 -6.14 -20.31 2.91
C ASP A 452 -4.95 -20.96 2.19
N ILE A 453 -5.04 -22.29 2.00
CA ILE A 453 -4.06 -23.15 1.33
C ILE A 453 -4.47 -23.43 -0.13
N PHE A 454 -5.76 -23.36 -0.46
CA PHE A 454 -6.34 -23.84 -1.71
C PHE A 454 -6.26 -22.83 -2.88
N ASN A 455 -6.32 -21.52 -2.58
CA ASN A 455 -6.19 -20.50 -3.62
C ASN A 455 -4.72 -20.20 -3.91
N SER A 456 -4.21 -20.64 -5.06
CA SER A 456 -2.77 -20.56 -5.37
C SER A 456 -2.32 -19.23 -5.98
N SER A 457 -3.23 -18.40 -6.48
CA SER A 457 -2.88 -17.13 -7.15
C SER A 457 -3.03 -15.89 -6.26
N ALA A 458 -3.95 -15.90 -5.29
CA ALA A 458 -4.10 -14.84 -4.28
C ALA A 458 -4.75 -15.41 -3.01
N ARG A 459 -3.93 -15.78 -2.03
CA ARG A 459 -4.41 -16.29 -0.74
C ARG A 459 -5.05 -15.16 0.06
N ARG A 460 -6.18 -15.46 0.71
CA ARG A 460 -6.85 -14.51 1.60
C ARG A 460 -5.94 -14.21 2.79
N ARG A 461 -5.92 -12.95 3.20
CA ARG A 461 -5.21 -12.46 4.38
C ARG A 461 -6.20 -11.94 5.41
N GLU A 462 -5.89 -12.18 6.67
CA GLU A 462 -6.68 -11.72 7.80
C GLU A 462 -5.76 -11.17 8.88
N GLY A 463 -6.24 -10.16 9.60
CA GLY A 463 -5.50 -9.55 10.69
C GLY A 463 -5.38 -10.47 11.89
N PHE A 464 -4.22 -10.49 12.53
CA PHE A 464 -3.98 -11.26 13.75
C PHE A 464 -3.39 -10.39 14.86
N MET A 465 -3.49 -10.89 16.10
CA MET A 465 -2.68 -10.44 17.23
C MET A 465 -1.89 -11.61 17.83
N TYR A 466 -0.74 -11.33 18.42
CA TYR A 466 0.14 -12.28 19.08
C TYR A 466 0.71 -11.66 20.35
N THR A 467 0.59 -12.33 21.49
CA THR A 467 1.23 -11.90 22.74
C THR A 467 2.55 -12.65 22.89
N ILE A 468 3.64 -11.92 23.16
CA ILE A 468 4.96 -12.53 23.36
C ILE A 468 4.91 -13.61 24.44
N GLY A 469 5.44 -14.79 24.10
CA GLY A 469 5.47 -15.96 24.97
C GLY A 469 4.31 -16.94 24.77
N GLU A 470 3.28 -16.56 24.00
CA GLU A 470 2.21 -17.49 23.58
C GLU A 470 2.67 -18.41 22.44
N ASP A 471 1.95 -19.51 22.22
CA ASP A 471 2.31 -20.53 21.23
C ASP A 471 1.97 -20.12 19.78
N LYS A 472 0.86 -19.40 19.59
CA LYS A 472 0.30 -19.08 18.27
C LYS A 472 -0.44 -17.75 18.24
N ILE A 473 -0.64 -17.25 17.03
CA ILE A 473 -1.47 -16.06 16.76
C ILE A 473 -2.95 -16.30 17.08
N VAL A 474 -3.67 -15.20 17.32
CA VAL A 474 -5.14 -15.12 17.44
C VAL A 474 -5.68 -14.31 16.27
N ASN A 475 -6.63 -14.87 15.52
CA ASN A 475 -7.29 -14.16 14.42
C ASN A 475 -8.23 -13.08 14.96
N LEU A 476 -8.09 -11.84 14.50
CA LEU A 476 -8.92 -10.73 14.99
C LEU A 476 -10.40 -10.88 14.61
N ASN A 477 -10.71 -11.57 13.51
CA ASN A 477 -12.10 -11.83 13.13
C ASN A 477 -12.82 -12.75 14.12
N ASP A 478 -12.09 -13.61 14.85
CA ASP A 478 -12.66 -14.48 15.89
C ASP A 478 -13.01 -13.69 17.17
N LEU A 479 -12.56 -12.43 17.28
CA LEU A 479 -12.76 -11.58 18.45
C LEU A 479 -13.93 -10.61 18.31
N LEU A 480 -14.53 -10.57 17.12
CA LEU A 480 -15.64 -9.71 16.72
C LEU A 480 -16.98 -10.46 16.85
N PRO A 481 -18.12 -9.73 16.97
CA PRO A 481 -19.42 -10.37 17.08
C PRO A 481 -19.84 -11.07 15.78
N CYS A 482 -20.66 -12.10 15.89
CA CYS A 482 -21.14 -12.85 14.73
C CYS A 482 -22.27 -12.12 13.97
N TYR A 483 -22.98 -11.26 14.68
CA TYR A 483 -24.14 -10.51 14.20
C TYR A 483 -24.04 -9.04 14.58
N GLU A 484 -24.71 -8.20 13.81
CA GLU A 484 -24.97 -6.80 14.15
C GLU A 484 -25.84 -6.69 15.42
N ALA A 485 -26.07 -5.46 15.89
CA ALA A 485 -26.85 -5.20 17.10
C ALA A 485 -28.32 -5.69 17.04
N ASP A 486 -28.82 -6.00 15.84
CA ASP A 486 -30.15 -6.59 15.63
C ASP A 486 -30.22 -8.09 15.95
N GLY A 487 -29.07 -8.77 16.05
CA GLY A 487 -28.97 -10.21 16.31
C GLY A 487 -29.38 -11.11 15.13
N GLU A 488 -29.64 -10.55 13.96
CA GLU A 488 -30.11 -11.27 12.76
C GLU A 488 -29.17 -11.05 11.58
N THR A 489 -28.69 -9.82 11.38
CA THR A 489 -27.80 -9.47 10.27
C THR A 489 -26.38 -9.89 10.60
N ARG A 490 -25.72 -10.62 9.69
CA ARG A 490 -24.31 -11.00 9.86
C ARG A 490 -23.45 -9.76 9.97
N PHE A 491 -22.44 -9.83 10.85
CA PHE A 491 -21.51 -8.72 11.04
C PHE A 491 -20.84 -8.34 9.72
N GLY A 492 -21.00 -7.09 9.29
CA GLY A 492 -20.70 -6.66 7.92
C GLY A 492 -19.22 -6.43 7.61
N TYR A 493 -18.34 -6.65 8.59
CA TYR A 493 -16.91 -6.34 8.50
C TYR A 493 -16.05 -7.58 8.57
N LYS A 494 -14.96 -7.56 7.80
CA LYS A 494 -13.88 -8.53 7.91
C LYS A 494 -12.54 -7.81 8.00
N ILE A 495 -11.80 -8.04 9.09
CA ILE A 495 -10.45 -7.50 9.29
C ILE A 495 -9.49 -8.21 8.34
N ALA A 496 -8.97 -7.45 7.38
CA ALA A 496 -7.97 -7.92 6.44
C ALA A 496 -6.56 -7.78 7.02
N GLU A 497 -6.33 -6.72 7.80
CA GLU A 497 -5.01 -6.36 8.29
C GLU A 497 -5.09 -5.53 9.57
N ALA A 498 -4.18 -5.79 10.51
CA ALA A 498 -3.93 -4.94 11.67
C ALA A 498 -2.61 -4.21 11.46
N LYS A 499 -2.67 -2.89 11.34
CA LYS A 499 -1.54 -2.05 10.94
C LYS A 499 -0.77 -1.50 12.12
N ALA A 500 -1.46 -1.03 13.15
CA ALA A 500 -0.84 -0.39 14.31
C ALA A 500 -1.58 -0.72 15.60
N ILE A 501 -0.90 -0.62 16.74
CA ILE A 501 -1.44 -0.89 18.08
C ILE A 501 -0.83 0.08 19.11
N ASN A 502 -1.69 0.70 19.92
CA ASN A 502 -1.22 1.54 21.03
C ASN A 502 -1.13 0.78 22.37
N ASN A 503 -0.59 1.41 23.42
CA ASN A 503 -0.45 0.83 24.75
C ASN A 503 -1.78 0.67 25.51
N ASN A 504 -2.88 1.21 25.00
CA ASN A 504 -4.23 0.89 25.47
C ASN A 504 -4.77 -0.41 24.86
N ASN A 505 -3.97 -1.12 24.06
CA ASN A 505 -4.32 -2.30 23.27
C ASN A 505 -5.44 -2.01 22.26
N GLU A 506 -5.57 -0.77 21.81
CA GLU A 506 -6.44 -0.43 20.71
C GLU A 506 -5.71 -0.73 19.40
N ILE A 507 -6.34 -1.52 18.54
CA ILE A 507 -5.75 -1.96 17.27
C ILE A 507 -6.37 -1.14 16.15
N PHE A 508 -5.52 -0.63 15.26
CA PHE A 508 -5.93 0.16 14.11
C PHE A 508 -5.52 -0.58 12.85
N GLY A 509 -6.41 -0.60 11.87
CA GLY A 509 -6.16 -1.40 10.69
C GLY A 509 -7.23 -1.24 9.63
N VAL A 510 -7.35 -2.30 8.84
CA VAL A 510 -8.05 -2.29 7.58
C VAL A 510 -9.07 -3.41 7.57
N ALA A 511 -10.32 -3.04 7.34
CA ALA A 511 -11.42 -3.98 7.16
C ALA A 511 -12.02 -3.86 5.77
N THR A 512 -12.70 -4.91 5.32
CA THR A 512 -13.55 -4.87 4.13
C THR A 512 -15.02 -4.87 4.55
N LYS A 513 -15.84 -4.08 3.85
CA LYS A 513 -17.30 -4.11 3.95
C LYS A 513 -17.94 -4.02 2.56
N THR A 514 -19.20 -4.42 2.45
CA THR A 514 -19.97 -4.28 1.19
C THR A 514 -20.77 -2.97 1.21
N VAL A 515 -20.67 -2.19 0.14
CA VAL A 515 -21.39 -0.92 -0.05
C VAL A 515 -22.08 -0.87 -1.42
N GLU A 516 -22.91 0.14 -1.65
CA GLU A 516 -23.40 0.47 -3.00
C GLU A 516 -22.22 0.88 -3.88
N LYS A 517 -22.17 0.35 -5.10
CA LYS A 517 -21.10 0.62 -6.04
C LYS A 517 -21.23 2.02 -6.60
N THR A 518 -20.11 2.74 -6.66
CA THR A 518 -20.04 4.09 -7.23
C THR A 518 -19.22 4.15 -8.51
N ASP A 519 -19.61 5.06 -9.41
CA ASP A 519 -18.85 5.41 -10.63
C ASP A 519 -17.68 6.36 -10.30
N SER A 520 -16.91 6.75 -11.32
CA SER A 520 -15.76 7.65 -11.12
C SER A 520 -16.13 9.06 -10.64
N PHE A 521 -17.41 9.43 -10.65
CA PHE A 521 -17.92 10.71 -10.12
C PHE A 521 -18.55 10.57 -8.72
N GLY A 522 -18.63 9.34 -8.20
CA GLY A 522 -19.25 9.03 -6.91
C GLY A 522 -20.76 8.77 -6.99
N ASN A 523 -21.36 8.63 -8.18
CA ASN A 523 -22.78 8.30 -8.31
C ASN A 523 -23.00 6.80 -8.21
N VAL A 524 -24.17 6.39 -7.70
CA VAL A 524 -24.55 4.98 -7.58
C VAL A 524 -24.72 4.33 -8.95
N VAL A 525 -24.02 3.21 -9.16
CA VAL A 525 -24.11 2.39 -10.38
C VAL A 525 -25.32 1.46 -10.30
N ARG A 526 -26.04 1.37 -11.41
CA ARG A 526 -27.17 0.45 -11.59
C ARG A 526 -26.91 -0.48 -12.76
N ASP A 527 -27.39 -1.72 -12.64
CA ASP A 527 -27.38 -2.69 -13.73
C ASP A 527 -28.44 -2.35 -14.81
N VAL A 528 -28.48 -3.16 -15.86
CA VAL A 528 -29.42 -3.02 -16.99
C VAL A 528 -30.90 -3.15 -16.59
N ASP A 529 -31.19 -3.80 -15.46
CA ASP A 529 -32.53 -3.98 -14.90
C ASP A 529 -32.90 -2.86 -13.91
N GLY A 530 -31.97 -1.95 -13.61
CA GLY A 530 -32.12 -0.82 -12.70
C GLY A 530 -31.81 -1.12 -11.23
N ASN A 531 -31.31 -2.32 -10.90
CA ASN A 531 -30.90 -2.69 -9.55
C ASN A 531 -29.57 -2.02 -9.19
N ILE A 532 -29.38 -1.72 -7.91
CA ILE A 532 -28.13 -1.14 -7.41
C ILE A 532 -27.06 -2.23 -7.41
N GLU A 533 -25.92 -1.95 -8.03
CA GLU A 533 -24.76 -2.82 -7.92
C GLU A 533 -24.07 -2.61 -6.57
N HIS A 534 -23.46 -3.66 -6.04
CA HIS A 534 -22.71 -3.62 -4.79
C HIS A 534 -21.27 -4.04 -5.01
N GLU A 535 -20.38 -3.54 -4.16
CA GLU A 535 -18.97 -3.90 -4.19
C GLU A 535 -18.38 -3.94 -2.79
N SER A 536 -17.26 -4.65 -2.65
CA SER A 536 -16.47 -4.66 -1.42
C SER A 536 -15.47 -3.51 -1.44
N VAL A 537 -15.49 -2.69 -0.40
CA VAL A 537 -14.55 -1.57 -0.22
C VAL A 537 -13.74 -1.76 1.04
N THR A 538 -12.57 -1.14 1.03
CA THR A 538 -11.66 -1.10 2.16
C THR A 538 -11.90 0.13 3.02
N VAL A 539 -12.01 -0.08 4.33
CA VAL A 539 -12.26 0.96 5.34
C VAL A 539 -11.25 0.91 6.47
N ALA A 540 -10.93 2.10 7.00
CA ALA A 540 -10.09 2.26 8.16
C ALA A 540 -10.90 2.04 9.45
N VAL A 541 -10.41 1.19 10.33
CA VAL A 541 -11.12 0.77 11.55
C VAL A 541 -10.24 0.84 12.79
N LYS A 542 -10.88 1.04 13.92
CA LYS A 542 -10.33 0.91 15.27
C LYS A 542 -11.04 -0.24 15.99
N LEU A 543 -10.27 -1.15 16.59
CA LEU A 543 -10.75 -2.20 17.47
C LEU A 543 -10.40 -1.81 18.91
N THR A 544 -11.41 -1.64 19.76
CA THR A 544 -11.24 -1.30 21.17
C THR A 544 -11.53 -2.54 22.04
N PRO A 545 -10.65 -2.93 22.97
CA PRO A 545 -10.91 -4.04 23.89
C PRO A 545 -12.17 -3.81 24.72
N ILE A 546 -12.97 -4.85 24.92
CA ILE A 546 -14.17 -4.82 25.78
C ILE A 546 -14.24 -6.05 26.70
N SER A 547 -14.92 -5.89 27.83
CA SER A 547 -15.17 -6.99 28.76
C SER A 547 -16.24 -7.93 28.21
N GLY A 548 -15.83 -8.97 27.47
CA GLY A 548 -16.70 -10.02 26.95
C GLY A 548 -15.95 -11.34 26.75
N SER A 549 -16.59 -12.29 26.08
CA SER A 549 -15.98 -13.57 25.69
C SER A 549 -16.05 -13.76 24.19
N VAL A 550 -15.16 -14.61 23.65
CA VAL A 550 -15.23 -15.06 22.25
C VAL A 550 -16.59 -15.70 21.99
N GLU A 551 -17.26 -15.29 20.91
CA GLU A 551 -18.55 -15.82 20.47
C GLU A 551 -18.35 -17.09 19.64
N GLU A 552 -19.16 -18.12 19.88
CA GLU A 552 -19.23 -19.27 18.99
C GLU A 552 -20.20 -18.97 17.86
N CYS A 553 -19.68 -18.51 16.71
CA CYS A 553 -20.51 -18.24 15.55
C CYS A 553 -21.14 -19.53 15.01
N PRO A 554 -22.46 -19.55 14.74
CA PRO A 554 -23.06 -20.67 14.03
C PRO A 554 -22.42 -20.77 12.64
N ALA A 555 -22.08 -21.99 12.25
CA ALA A 555 -21.51 -22.29 10.94
C ALA A 555 -22.39 -21.66 9.84
N GLU A 556 -21.77 -21.00 8.86
CA GLU A 556 -22.49 -20.51 7.70
C GLU A 556 -23.23 -21.67 7.03
N GLU A 557 -24.55 -21.55 6.85
CA GLU A 557 -25.20 -22.29 5.79
C GLU A 557 -24.54 -21.81 4.50
N VAL A 558 -23.78 -22.69 3.85
CA VAL A 558 -23.18 -22.40 2.55
C VAL A 558 -24.33 -22.25 1.57
N GLU A 559 -24.91 -21.05 1.47
CA GLU A 559 -25.63 -20.68 0.26
C GLU A 559 -24.57 -20.69 -0.83
N GLN A 560 -24.67 -21.68 -1.72
CA GLN A 560 -23.89 -21.71 -2.95
C GLN A 560 -24.22 -20.43 -3.70
N TYR A 561 -23.40 -19.39 -3.54
CA TYR A 561 -23.40 -18.26 -4.43
C TYR A 561 -22.89 -18.79 -5.78
N GLU A 562 -23.85 -19.21 -6.61
CA GLU A 562 -23.62 -19.57 -7.99
C GLU A 562 -23.19 -18.30 -8.70
N ARG A 563 -21.88 -18.09 -8.86
CA ARG A 563 -21.40 -17.17 -9.87
C ARG A 563 -22.06 -17.59 -11.17
N GLN A 564 -22.89 -16.74 -11.77
CA GLN A 564 -23.26 -16.89 -13.16
C GLN A 564 -22.04 -16.56 -14.03
N SER A 565 -21.01 -17.40 -13.96
CA SER A 565 -20.17 -17.66 -15.11
C SER A 565 -21.06 -18.34 -16.13
N ALA A 566 -21.26 -17.71 -17.29
CA ALA A 566 -22.00 -18.28 -18.41
C ALA A 566 -21.72 -19.78 -18.52
N SER A 567 -22.74 -20.60 -18.26
CA SER A 567 -22.62 -22.04 -18.37
C SER A 567 -22.32 -22.37 -19.84
N PHE A 568 -21.13 -22.87 -20.10
CA PHE A 568 -20.79 -23.43 -21.40
C PHE A 568 -21.65 -24.70 -21.57
N PRO A 569 -22.66 -24.73 -22.46
CA PRO A 569 -23.51 -25.90 -22.56
C PRO A 569 -22.66 -27.05 -23.10
N TRP A 570 -22.60 -28.15 -22.36
CA TRP A 570 -21.95 -29.41 -22.74
C TRP A 570 -22.36 -29.95 -24.12
N PHE A 571 -23.47 -29.45 -24.68
CA PHE A 571 -23.89 -29.67 -26.06
C PHE A 571 -22.96 -29.05 -27.12
N ALA A 572 -22.07 -28.13 -26.77
CA ALA A 572 -21.04 -27.59 -27.68
C ALA A 572 -20.06 -28.68 -28.18
N PHE A 573 -19.87 -29.75 -27.41
CA PHE A 573 -19.08 -30.91 -27.85
C PHE A 573 -19.76 -31.74 -28.95
N LEU A 574 -21.08 -31.62 -29.13
CA LEU A 574 -21.81 -32.31 -30.22
C LEU A 574 -21.68 -31.59 -31.57
N LEU A 575 -21.14 -30.37 -31.61
CA LEU A 575 -20.95 -29.59 -32.85
C LEU A 575 -19.54 -29.73 -33.45
N LEU A 576 -18.57 -30.27 -32.71
CA LEU A 576 -17.22 -30.55 -33.19
C LEU A 576 -17.15 -31.50 -34.42
N PRO A 577 -18.01 -32.54 -34.57
CA PRO A 577 -18.01 -33.39 -35.76
C PRO A 577 -18.46 -32.65 -37.04
N PHE A 578 -19.28 -31.60 -36.92
CA PHE A 578 -19.76 -30.84 -38.08
C PHE A 578 -18.75 -29.78 -38.56
N ALA A 579 -17.92 -29.24 -37.65
CA ALA A 579 -16.80 -28.38 -38.02
C ALA A 579 -15.67 -29.15 -38.75
N ALA A 580 -15.47 -30.43 -38.40
CA ALA A 580 -14.50 -31.30 -39.08
C ALA A 580 -14.93 -31.66 -40.52
N VAL A 581 -16.23 -31.86 -40.76
CA VAL A 581 -16.76 -32.15 -42.11
C VAL A 581 -16.63 -30.95 -43.06
N ARG A 582 -16.71 -29.71 -42.56
CA ARG A 582 -16.50 -28.50 -43.40
C ARG A 582 -15.04 -28.33 -43.84
N ARG A 583 -14.07 -28.88 -43.11
CA ARG A 583 -12.62 -28.80 -43.44
C ARG A 583 -12.15 -29.89 -44.40
N VAL A 584 -12.89 -30.99 -44.56
CA VAL A 584 -12.56 -32.07 -45.51
C VAL A 584 -13.15 -31.82 -46.92
N PHE A 585 -14.24 -31.06 -47.03
CA PHE A 585 -14.89 -30.77 -48.33
C PHE A 585 -14.51 -29.43 -48.98
N SER A 586 -13.61 -28.63 -48.39
CA SER A 586 -13.11 -27.38 -49.03
C SER A 586 -11.77 -27.52 -49.76
N LYS A 587 -11.26 -28.76 -49.94
CA LYS A 587 -10.20 -29.06 -50.93
C LYS A 587 -10.78 -29.90 -52.07
N LYS A 588 -11.46 -29.22 -52.99
CA LYS A 588 -11.48 -29.55 -54.43
C LYS A 588 -11.67 -28.29 -55.24
#